data_AF-A0A7S4J5J9-F1
#
_entry.id   AF-A0A7S4J5J9-F1
#
_cell.length_a   1.000
_cell.length_b   1.000
_cell.length_c   1.000
_cell.angle_alpha   90.00
_cell.angle_beta   90.00
_cell.angle_gamma   90.00
#
_symmetry.space_group_name_H-M   'P 1'
#
loop_
_entity.id
_entity.type
_entity.pdbx_description
1 polymer ?
#
loop_
_entity_poly.entity_id
_entity_poly.type
_entity_poly.pdbx_seq_one_letter_code
_entity_poly.pdbx_strand_id
1 'polypeptide(L)'
;MQVIGSLHDPHFPKFRASADTIFYNVSNMVYALLGSVGFMWLLVAVIIFLFVWKPTSNTMISLLAWGIGLTITIVLKMVMMMSARKNVNIALYRAKPRSANIWALAMECWNIGLGGGVVLGRLTQFLLASAVWIGRIDVTFLDENVSFMGYGFDYTPTNFRKEILVHEG
;
A
#
# COMPACT_ATOMS: atom_id res chain seq x y z
N MET A 1 28.52 -20.43 -41.63
CA MET A 1 28.27 -19.01 -41.27
C MET A 1 26.78 -18.77 -41.37
N GLN A 2 26.07 -18.74 -40.24
CA GLN A 2 24.65 -18.37 -40.22
C GLN A 2 24.55 -16.87 -40.45
N VAL A 3 24.09 -16.48 -41.64
CA VAL A 3 23.75 -15.09 -41.95
C VAL A 3 22.52 -14.74 -41.13
N ILE A 4 22.66 -13.81 -40.20
CA ILE A 4 21.56 -13.35 -39.35
C ILE A 4 20.60 -12.55 -40.25
N GLY A 5 19.50 -13.19 -40.65
CA GLY A 5 18.52 -12.63 -41.60
C GLY A 5 17.87 -11.31 -41.14
N SER A 6 17.97 -10.96 -39.86
CA SER A 6 17.43 -9.70 -39.33
C SER A 6 18.18 -8.46 -39.81
N LEU A 7 19.43 -8.57 -40.30
CA LEU A 7 20.21 -7.41 -40.78
C LEU A 7 19.72 -6.86 -42.13
N HIS A 8 18.93 -7.62 -42.89
CA HIS A 8 18.43 -7.24 -44.21
C HIS A 8 16.95 -6.85 -44.21
N ASP A 9 16.30 -6.77 -43.04
CA ASP A 9 14.92 -6.31 -42.92
C ASP A 9 14.87 -4.77 -43.11
N PRO A 10 13.99 -4.21 -43.95
CA PRO A 10 13.80 -2.75 -44.06
C PRO A 10 13.44 -2.06 -42.73
N HIS A 11 12.98 -2.80 -41.71
CA HIS A 11 12.72 -2.29 -40.36
C HIS A 11 13.94 -2.34 -39.43
N PHE A 12 15.10 -2.84 -39.90
CA PHE A 12 16.35 -2.90 -39.14
C PHE A 12 16.79 -1.59 -38.48
N PRO A 13 16.60 -0.39 -39.09
CA PRO A 13 16.90 0.88 -38.41
C PRO A 13 16.09 1.09 -37.13
N LYS A 14 14.84 0.59 -37.08
CA LYS A 14 13.96 0.67 -35.89
C LYS A 14 14.49 -0.21 -34.75
N PHE A 15 15.01 -1.40 -35.06
CA PHE A 15 15.65 -2.27 -34.07
C PHE A 15 16.96 -1.69 -33.52
N ARG A 16 17.68 -0.90 -34.33
CA ARG A 16 18.89 -0.18 -33.89
C ARG A 16 18.54 0.99 -32.97
N ALA A 17 17.50 1.76 -33.30
CA ALA A 17 16.96 2.80 -32.42
C ALA A 17 16.43 2.21 -31.10
N SER A 18 15.86 0.99 -31.12
CA SER A 18 15.51 0.28 -29.89
C SER A 18 16.73 -0.06 -29.02
N ALA A 19 17.91 -0.30 -29.60
CA ALA A 19 19.12 -0.53 -28.82
C ALA A 19 19.51 0.70 -27.98
N ASP A 20 19.41 1.90 -28.56
CA ASP A 20 19.65 3.16 -27.83
C ASP A 20 18.64 3.37 -26.70
N THR A 21 17.36 3.00 -26.91
CA THR A 21 16.35 3.04 -25.85
C THR A 21 16.65 2.05 -24.71
N ILE A 22 17.23 0.89 -25.02
CA ILE A 22 17.65 -0.08 -24.00
C ILE A 22 18.77 0.51 -23.14
N PHE A 23 19.79 1.15 -23.73
CA PHE A 23 20.86 1.80 -22.96
C PHE A 23 20.33 2.94 -22.08
N TYR A 24 19.40 3.75 -22.59
CA TYR A 24 18.76 4.81 -21.82
C TYR A 24 17.95 4.25 -20.64
N ASN A 25 17.20 3.18 -20.85
CA ASN A 25 16.41 2.52 -19.81
C ASN A 25 17.27 1.88 -18.74
N VAL A 26 18.36 1.20 -19.13
CA VAL A 26 19.33 0.62 -18.17
C VAL A 26 19.98 1.71 -17.33
N SER A 27 20.39 2.81 -17.96
CA SER A 27 20.94 3.99 -17.27
C SER A 27 19.95 4.56 -16.25
N ASN A 28 18.70 4.77 -16.66
CA ASN A 28 17.65 5.27 -15.77
C ASN A 28 17.39 4.31 -14.59
N MET A 29 17.39 3.00 -14.82
CA MET A 29 17.21 2.01 -13.77
C MET A 29 18.33 2.09 -12.72
N VAL A 30 19.59 2.24 -13.16
CA VAL A 30 20.74 2.38 -12.25
C VAL A 30 20.65 3.66 -11.43
N TYR A 31 20.37 4.81 -12.05
CA TYR A 31 20.22 6.08 -11.33
C TYR A 31 19.05 6.06 -10.36
N ALA A 32 17.92 5.46 -10.75
CA ALA A 32 16.75 5.37 -9.89
C ALA A 32 16.96 4.39 -8.72
N LEU A 33 17.70 3.29 -8.91
CA LEU A 33 18.10 2.39 -7.82
C LEU A 33 19.07 3.06 -6.84
N LEU A 34 20.07 3.80 -7.35
CA LEU A 34 20.97 4.56 -6.49
C LEU A 34 20.22 5.64 -5.71
N GLY A 35 19.31 6.34 -6.37
CA GLY A 35 18.43 7.34 -5.75
C GLY A 35 17.55 6.74 -4.65
N SER A 36 16.91 5.59 -4.91
CA SER A 36 16.03 4.93 -3.94
C SER A 36 16.80 4.39 -2.74
N VAL A 37 17.97 3.79 -2.96
CA VAL A 37 18.86 3.32 -1.87
C VAL A 37 19.32 4.50 -1.01
N GLY A 38 19.76 5.59 -1.62
CA GLY A 38 20.17 6.81 -0.90
C GLY A 38 19.02 7.41 -0.09
N PHE A 39 17.83 7.49 -0.68
CA PHE A 39 16.64 7.99 0.02
C PHE A 39 16.21 7.09 1.18
N MET A 40 16.27 5.75 1.01
CA MET A 40 15.96 4.79 2.08
C MET A 40 16.95 4.92 3.24
N TRP A 41 18.25 5.02 2.97
CA TRP A 41 19.25 5.27 4.01
C TRP A 41 19.02 6.60 4.73
N LEU A 42 18.68 7.66 4.00
CA LEU A 42 18.35 8.96 4.58
C LEU A 42 17.11 8.85 5.48
N LEU A 43 16.04 8.19 5.04
CA LEU A 43 14.84 7.97 5.85
C LEU A 43 15.15 7.23 7.15
N VAL A 44 15.89 6.11 7.07
CA VAL A 44 16.28 5.33 8.25
C VAL A 44 17.17 6.15 9.18
N ALA A 45 18.15 6.88 8.63
CA ALA A 45 19.04 7.73 9.40
C ALA A 45 18.26 8.84 10.13
N VAL A 46 17.29 9.49 9.47
CA VAL A 46 16.42 10.51 10.10
C VAL A 46 15.59 9.90 11.22
N ILE A 47 15.00 8.72 11.03
CA ILE A 47 14.22 8.05 12.08
C ILE A 47 15.12 7.77 13.29
N ILE A 48 16.27 7.12 13.09
CA ILE A 48 17.21 6.81 14.19
C ILE A 48 17.68 8.11 14.86
N PHE A 49 18.03 9.13 14.08
CA PHE A 49 18.46 10.42 14.58
C PHE A 49 17.39 11.08 15.47
N LEU A 50 16.12 11.03 15.09
CA LEU A 50 15.02 11.58 15.89
C LEU A 50 14.87 10.88 17.25
N PHE A 51 15.16 9.58 17.32
CA PHE A 51 15.14 8.81 18.58
C PHE A 51 16.36 9.08 19.46
N VAL A 52 17.54 9.25 18.86
CA VAL A 52 18.81 9.46 19.57
C VAL A 52 18.96 10.91 20.07
N TRP A 53 18.40 11.88 19.34
CA TRP A 53 18.52 13.29 19.66
C TRP A 53 17.69 13.66 20.90
N LYS A 54 18.38 14.05 21.99
CA LYS A 54 17.79 14.26 23.32
C LYS A 54 16.49 15.10 23.34
N PRO A 55 16.38 16.27 22.70
CA PRO A 55 15.16 17.07 22.78
C PRO A 55 13.99 16.50 21.96
N THR A 56 14.23 15.69 20.93
CA THR A 56 13.16 15.03 20.15
C THR A 56 12.80 13.64 20.66
N SER A 57 13.66 13.02 21.46
CA SER A 57 13.46 11.66 21.95
C SER A 57 12.14 11.51 22.74
N ASN A 58 11.82 12.46 23.62
CA ASN A 58 10.58 12.42 24.40
C ASN A 58 9.31 12.50 23.52
N THR A 59 9.32 13.34 22.47
CA THR A 59 8.18 13.45 21.56
C THR A 59 8.04 12.21 20.70
N MET A 60 9.14 11.61 20.25
CA MET A 60 9.12 10.36 19.49
C MET A 60 8.60 9.17 20.32
N ILE A 61 8.99 9.07 21.59
CA ILE A 61 8.47 8.03 22.50
C ILE A 61 6.97 8.21 22.73
N SER A 62 6.50 9.44 22.92
CA SER A 62 5.06 9.73 23.04
C SER A 62 4.29 9.38 21.76
N LEU A 63 4.86 9.66 20.59
CA LEU A 63 4.26 9.33 19.30
C LEU A 63 4.22 7.81 19.07
N LEU A 64 5.25 7.09 19.50
CA LEU A 64 5.28 5.63 19.46
C LEU A 64 4.23 5.02 20.40
N ALA A 65 4.07 5.56 21.61
CA ALA A 65 3.02 5.16 22.53
C ALA A 65 1.61 5.38 21.94
N TRP A 66 1.41 6.51 21.25
CA TRP A 66 0.16 6.78 20.53
C TRP A 66 -0.08 5.77 19.40
N GLY A 67 0.97 5.41 18.65
CA GLY A 67 0.92 4.38 17.62
C GLY A 67 0.53 3.00 18.17
N ILE A 68 1.07 2.60 19.32
CA ILE A 68 0.68 1.35 20.00
C ILE A 68 -0.79 1.42 20.47
N GLY A 69 -1.24 2.55 21.00
CA GLY A 69 -2.64 2.74 21.36
C GLY A 69 -3.58 2.58 20.17
N LEU A 70 -3.20 3.15 19.02
CA LEU A 70 -3.96 2.98 17.78
C LEU A 70 -3.99 1.52 17.30
N THR A 71 -2.87 0.79 17.32
CA THR A 71 -2.88 -0.62 16.89
C THR A 71 -3.77 -1.48 17.80
N ILE A 72 -3.72 -1.26 19.11
CA ILE A 72 -4.59 -1.96 20.07
C ILE A 72 -6.07 -1.67 19.79
N THR A 73 -6.44 -0.41 19.57
CA THR A 73 -7.85 -0.04 19.28
C THR A 73 -8.34 -0.62 17.95
N ILE A 74 -7.48 -0.73 16.94
CA ILE A 74 -7.81 -1.38 15.66
C ILE A 74 -8.04 -2.88 15.86
N VAL A 75 -7.15 -3.56 16.59
CA VAL A 75 -7.30 -4.99 16.88
C VAL A 75 -8.58 -5.26 17.67
N LEU A 76 -8.86 -4.44 18.69
CA LEU A 76 -10.09 -4.54 19.47
C LEU A 76 -11.33 -4.41 18.59
N LYS A 77 -11.34 -3.44 17.67
CA LYS A 77 -12.41 -3.27 16.69
C LYS A 77 -12.56 -4.49 15.79
N MET A 78 -11.46 -5.10 15.31
CA MET A 78 -11.55 -6.31 14.49
C MET A 78 -12.21 -7.47 15.25
N VAL A 79 -11.83 -7.67 16.51
CA VAL A 79 -12.45 -8.68 17.38
C VAL A 79 -13.94 -8.39 17.58
N MET A 80 -14.30 -7.14 17.88
CA MET A 80 -15.71 -6.73 18.02
C MET A 80 -16.51 -6.94 16.73
N MET A 81 -15.94 -6.66 15.55
CA MET A 81 -16.59 -6.95 14.26
C MET A 81 -16.82 -8.45 14.09
N MET A 82 -15.83 -9.28 14.39
CA MET A 82 -15.96 -10.74 14.29
C MET A 82 -17.05 -11.26 15.23
N SER A 83 -17.11 -10.76 16.47
CA SER A 83 -18.16 -11.11 17.44
C SER A 83 -19.55 -10.64 17.01
N ALA A 84 -19.67 -9.40 16.50
CA ALA A 84 -20.93 -8.87 16.01
C ALA A 84 -21.44 -9.65 14.79
N ARG A 85 -20.54 -10.01 13.86
CA ARG A 85 -20.87 -10.89 12.73
C ARG A 85 -21.36 -12.24 13.21
N LYS A 86 -20.66 -12.91 14.12
CA LYS A 86 -21.06 -14.25 14.59
C LYS A 86 -22.39 -14.28 15.35
N ASN A 87 -22.70 -13.22 16.11
CA ASN A 87 -23.82 -13.23 17.05
C ASN A 87 -25.08 -12.49 16.57
N VAL A 88 -24.96 -11.55 15.63
CA VAL A 88 -26.04 -10.63 15.27
C VAL A 88 -26.42 -10.70 13.79
N ASN A 89 -25.46 -11.08 12.93
CA ASN A 89 -25.64 -11.05 11.48
C ASN A 89 -25.39 -12.43 10.88
N ILE A 90 -26.42 -13.03 10.28
CA ILE A 90 -26.22 -14.18 9.40
C ILE A 90 -26.09 -13.59 7.99
N ALA A 91 -24.86 -13.50 7.49
CA ALA A 91 -24.54 -12.74 6.28
C ALA A 91 -24.98 -11.26 6.37
N LEU A 92 -25.59 -10.70 5.32
CA LEU A 92 -26.13 -9.32 5.31
C LEU A 92 -27.48 -9.17 6.03
N TYR A 93 -28.09 -10.27 6.47
CA TYR A 93 -29.40 -10.25 7.12
C TYR A 93 -29.27 -10.11 8.65
N ARG A 94 -30.04 -9.16 9.20
CA ARG A 94 -30.09 -8.87 10.63
C ARG A 94 -30.93 -9.93 11.35
N ALA A 95 -30.29 -10.86 12.05
CA ALA A 95 -31.02 -11.87 12.82
C ALA A 95 -31.71 -11.27 14.06
N LYS A 96 -31.16 -10.17 14.61
CA LYS A 96 -31.74 -9.42 15.74
C LYS A 96 -31.69 -7.90 15.47
N PRO A 97 -32.80 -7.27 15.05
CA PRO A 97 -32.78 -5.90 14.53
C PRO A 97 -32.40 -4.83 15.57
N ARG A 98 -32.82 -4.98 16.83
CA ARG A 98 -32.49 -4.01 17.89
C ARG A 98 -31.01 -4.02 18.26
N SER A 99 -30.42 -5.21 18.43
CA SER A 99 -28.99 -5.36 18.72
C SER A 99 -28.14 -4.91 17.53
N ALA A 100 -28.55 -5.25 16.31
CA ALA A 100 -27.86 -4.84 15.09
C ALA A 100 -27.73 -3.32 14.95
N ASN A 101 -28.77 -2.55 15.27
CA ASN A 101 -28.72 -1.09 15.20
C ASN A 101 -27.74 -0.48 16.21
N ILE A 102 -27.69 -0.99 17.45
CA ILE A 102 -26.77 -0.49 18.48
C ILE A 102 -25.32 -0.81 18.08
N TRP A 103 -25.06 -2.03 17.61
CA TRP A 103 -23.75 -2.42 17.11
C TRP A 103 -23.36 -1.60 15.88
N ALA A 104 -24.28 -1.37 14.94
CA ALA A 104 -24.00 -0.54 13.76
C ALA A 104 -23.61 0.90 14.15
N LEU A 105 -24.38 1.55 15.03
CA LEU A 105 -24.10 2.90 15.51
C LEU A 105 -22.74 2.97 16.23
N ALA A 106 -22.45 2.01 17.11
CA ALA A 106 -21.17 1.94 17.81
C ALA A 106 -20.00 1.82 16.83
N MET A 107 -20.15 1.02 15.77
CA MET A 107 -19.11 0.85 14.75
C MET A 107 -18.97 2.05 13.83
N GLU A 108 -20.05 2.77 13.53
CA GLU A 108 -20.01 4.03 12.78
C GLU A 108 -19.27 5.12 13.56
N CYS A 109 -19.59 5.31 14.84
CA CYS A 109 -18.87 6.25 15.70
C CYS A 109 -17.38 5.89 15.82
N TRP A 110 -17.06 4.60 15.95
CA TRP A 110 -15.68 4.13 15.99
C TRP A 110 -14.95 4.35 14.65
N ASN A 111 -15.62 4.14 13.53
CA ASN A 111 -15.09 4.40 12.19
C ASN A 111 -14.79 5.89 11.97
N ILE A 112 -15.64 6.79 12.45
CA ILE A 112 -15.40 8.24 12.36
C ILE A 112 -14.14 8.61 13.16
N GLY A 113 -13.99 8.06 14.37
CA GLY A 113 -12.80 8.28 15.20
C GLY A 113 -11.49 7.77 14.57
N LEU A 114 -11.55 6.65 13.84
CA LEU A 114 -10.38 6.08 13.16
C LEU A 114 -10.15 6.60 11.74
N GLY A 115 -11.16 7.24 11.13
CA GLY A 115 -11.14 7.66 9.72
C GLY A 115 -9.96 8.57 9.39
N GLY A 116 -9.62 9.49 10.28
CA GLY A 116 -8.45 10.36 10.12
C GLY A 116 -7.12 9.59 10.09
N GLY A 117 -6.98 8.54 10.91
CA GLY A 117 -5.78 7.70 10.96
C GLY A 117 -5.59 6.84 9.73
N VAL A 118 -6.69 6.35 9.13
CA VAL A 118 -6.65 5.52 7.91
C VAL A 118 -6.17 6.34 6.71
N VAL A 119 -6.63 7.59 6.58
CA VAL A 119 -6.19 8.49 5.49
C VAL A 119 -4.70 8.81 5.62
N LEU A 120 -4.24 9.14 6.82
CA LEU A 120 -2.81 9.38 7.08
C LEU A 120 -1.98 8.13 6.77
N GLY A 121 -2.40 6.95 7.26
CA GLY A 121 -1.71 5.70 6.97
C GLY A 121 -1.61 5.38 5.47
N ARG A 122 -2.67 5.64 4.71
CA ARG A 122 -2.67 5.52 3.24
C ARG A 122 -1.71 6.49 2.58
N LEU A 123 -1.69 7.74 3.02
CA LEU A 123 -0.79 8.75 2.47
C LEU A 123 0.68 8.36 2.72
N THR A 124 1.00 7.87 3.91
CA THR A 124 2.35 7.36 4.22
C THR A 124 2.70 6.14 3.37
N GLN A 125 1.76 5.21 3.18
CA GLN A 125 1.95 4.04 2.31
C GLN A 125 2.22 4.46 0.86
N PHE A 126 1.46 5.42 0.32
CA PHE A 126 1.68 5.93 -1.04
C PHE A 126 3.05 6.62 -1.19
N LEU A 127 3.49 7.40 -0.19
CA LEU A 127 4.80 8.05 -0.22
C LEU A 127 5.95 7.03 -0.13
N LEU A 128 5.81 5.98 0.67
CA LEU A 128 6.81 4.92 0.76
C LEU A 128 6.82 4.06 -0.51
N ALA A 129 5.65 3.77 -1.07
CA ALA A 129 5.53 3.07 -2.34
C ALA A 129 6.18 3.88 -3.47
N SER A 130 5.93 5.19 -3.56
CA SER A 130 6.54 6.03 -4.60
C SER A 130 8.05 6.05 -4.47
N ALA A 131 8.59 6.16 -3.25
CA ALA A 131 10.02 6.12 -3.01
C ALA A 131 10.68 4.78 -3.40
N VAL A 132 10.03 3.65 -3.10
CA VAL A 132 10.59 2.31 -3.36
C VAL A 132 10.42 1.89 -4.82
N TRP A 133 9.34 2.29 -5.49
CA TRP A 133 9.03 1.87 -6.86
C TRP A 133 9.46 2.85 -7.96
N ILE A 134 10.01 4.03 -7.63
CA ILE A 134 10.46 5.02 -8.64
C ILE A 134 11.52 4.46 -9.61
N GLY A 135 12.21 3.38 -9.24
CA GLY A 135 13.25 2.74 -10.04
C GLY A 135 12.84 1.50 -10.82
N ARG A 136 11.57 1.05 -10.74
CA ARG A 136 11.09 -0.06 -11.58
C ARG A 136 10.35 0.50 -12.80
N ILE A 137 10.92 0.28 -13.99
CA ILE A 137 10.29 0.65 -15.27
C ILE A 137 9.30 -0.43 -15.73
N ASP A 138 9.44 -1.66 -15.21
CA ASP A 138 8.67 -2.84 -15.67
C ASP A 138 7.24 -2.93 -15.12
N VAL A 139 6.86 -2.12 -14.13
CA VAL A 139 5.53 -2.19 -13.50
C VAL A 139 4.96 -0.81 -13.25
N THR A 140 3.69 -0.64 -13.63
CA THR A 140 2.93 0.58 -13.37
C THR A 140 2.77 0.78 -11.86
N PHE A 141 2.84 2.03 -11.39
CA PHE A 141 2.79 2.39 -9.98
C PHE A 141 1.53 1.89 -9.22
N LEU A 142 0.46 1.54 -9.94
CA LEU A 142 -0.83 1.04 -9.43
C LEU A 142 -1.20 -0.35 -9.98
N ASP A 143 -0.22 -1.13 -10.44
CA ASP A 143 -0.52 -2.47 -10.98
C ASP A 143 -1.00 -3.42 -9.87
N GLU A 144 -2.07 -4.19 -10.14
CA GLU A 144 -2.73 -5.10 -9.19
C GLU A 144 -1.77 -6.20 -8.68
N ASN A 145 -0.67 -6.42 -9.40
CA ASN A 145 0.39 -7.35 -9.05
C ASN A 145 1.45 -6.80 -8.08
N VAL A 146 1.40 -5.51 -7.74
CA VAL A 146 2.30 -4.91 -6.74
C VAL A 146 1.74 -5.17 -5.34
N SER A 147 1.93 -6.41 -4.89
CA SER A 147 1.61 -6.84 -3.53
C SER A 147 2.88 -6.94 -2.70
N PHE A 148 2.92 -6.25 -1.56
CA PHE A 148 3.98 -6.45 -0.57
C PHE A 148 3.50 -7.55 0.38
N MET A 149 4.17 -8.72 0.40
CA MET A 149 3.75 -9.90 1.16
C MET A 149 2.28 -10.33 0.90
N GLY A 150 1.80 -10.23 -0.34
CA GLY A 150 0.42 -10.59 -0.69
C GLY A 150 -0.64 -9.54 -0.30
N TYR A 151 -0.23 -8.39 0.25
CA TYR A 151 -1.09 -7.25 0.52
C TYR A 151 -1.01 -6.25 -0.64
N GLY A 152 -2.09 -6.12 -1.42
CA GLY A 152 -2.19 -5.10 -2.48
C GLY A 152 -2.22 -3.71 -1.86
N PHE A 153 -1.46 -2.76 -2.43
CA PHE A 153 -1.36 -1.39 -1.90
C PHE A 153 -2.70 -0.62 -1.91
N ASP A 154 -3.67 -1.03 -2.74
CA ASP A 154 -5.05 -0.52 -2.71
C ASP A 154 -6.09 -1.65 -2.88
N TYR A 155 -6.64 -2.12 -1.76
CA TYR A 155 -7.65 -3.19 -1.70
C TYR A 155 -9.09 -2.64 -1.59
N THR A 156 -9.27 -1.32 -1.58
CA THR A 156 -10.61 -0.70 -1.47
C THR A 156 -11.51 -1.02 -2.65
N PRO A 157 -11.07 -0.81 -3.91
CA PRO A 157 -11.93 -1.05 -5.06
C PRO A 157 -12.19 -2.55 -5.30
N THR A 158 -11.23 -3.42 -4.97
CA THR A 158 -11.40 -4.87 -5.06
C THR A 158 -12.38 -5.41 -4.01
N ASN A 159 -12.41 -4.86 -2.80
CA ASN A 159 -13.43 -5.21 -1.80
C ASN A 159 -14.82 -4.75 -2.21
N PHE A 160 -14.96 -3.53 -2.75
CA PHE A 160 -16.23 -3.04 -3.30
C PHE A 160 -16.76 -3.94 -4.41
N ARG A 161 -15.88 -4.35 -5.33
CA ARG A 161 -16.24 -5.25 -6.44
C ARG A 161 -16.66 -6.64 -5.95
N LYS A 162 -15.98 -7.18 -4.93
CA LYS A 162 -16.37 -8.45 -4.29
C LYS A 162 -17.74 -8.35 -3.62
N GLU A 163 -18.05 -7.24 -2.96
CA GLU A 163 -19.37 -7.05 -2.35
C GLU A 163 -20.47 -6.99 -3.41
N ILE A 164 -20.29 -6.23 -4.50
CA ILE A 164 -21.27 -6.16 -5.59
C ILE A 164 -21.51 -7.53 -6.24
N LEU A 165 -20.45 -8.29 -6.52
CA LEU A 165 -20.56 -9.61 -7.16
C LEU A 165 -21.23 -10.66 -6.28
N VAL A 166 -21.14 -10.54 -4.95
CA VAL A 166 -21.86 -11.42 -4.01
C VAL A 166 -23.34 -11.09 -3.93
N HIS A 167 -23.76 -9.89 -4.37
CA HIS A 167 -25.15 -9.46 -4.38
C HIS A 167 -25.89 -9.77 -5.69
N GLU A 168 -25.17 -10.05 -6.78
CA GLU A 168 -25.75 -10.35 -8.09
C GLU A 168 -26.02 -11.86 -8.33
N GLY A 169 -25.54 -12.74 -7.44
CA GLY A 169 -25.74 -14.21 -7.51
C GLY A 169 -26.69 -14.74 -6.45
#